data_AF-A0A2I0DVN3-F1
#
_entry.id   AF-A0A2I0DVN3-F1
#
_cell.length_a   1.000
_cell.length_b   1.000
_cell.length_c   1.000
_cell.angle_alpha   90.00
_cell.angle_beta   90.00
_cell.angle_gamma   90.00
#
_symmetry.space_group_name_H-M   'P 1'
#
loop_
_entity.id
_entity.type
_entity.pdbx_description
1 polymer ?
#
loop_
_entity_poly.entity_id
_entity_poly.type
_entity_poly.pdbx_seq_one_letter_code
_entity_poly.pdbx_strand_id
1 'polypeptide(L)'
;MKIAIYLSILVCLLKLPVLVFANQKVEVQHYQAQLLVKSGQILSLDVTLVGIKAICHGKLIDAHLYQYDGNWLYEIQIRNPNGEIVDLILNARNGQLTNPAKMPSRCIAETL
;
A
#
# COMPACT_ATOMS: atom_id res chain seq x y z
N MET A 1 -46.16 2.79 -36.72
CA MET A 1 -45.34 3.95 -36.26
C MET A 1 -45.15 4.02 -34.73
N LYS A 2 -46.03 3.46 -33.89
CA LYS A 2 -45.84 3.45 -32.42
C LYS A 2 -44.77 2.46 -31.90
N ILE A 3 -44.56 1.33 -32.59
CA ILE A 3 -43.61 0.26 -32.15
C ILE A 3 -42.14 0.68 -32.31
N ALA A 4 -41.81 1.45 -33.35
CA ALA A 4 -40.44 1.95 -33.58
C ALA A 4 -39.98 2.94 -32.49
N ILE A 5 -40.93 3.63 -31.84
CA ILE A 5 -40.64 4.57 -30.74
C ILE A 5 -40.28 3.82 -29.46
N TYR A 6 -40.94 2.67 -29.19
CA TYR A 6 -40.62 1.83 -28.03
C TYR A 6 -39.24 1.17 -28.14
N LEU A 7 -38.83 0.75 -29.34
CA LEU A 7 -37.50 0.21 -29.61
C LEU A 7 -36.38 1.24 -29.36
N SER A 8 -36.64 2.52 -29.62
CA SER A 8 -35.65 3.58 -29.39
C SER A 8 -35.48 3.95 -27.91
N ILE A 9 -36.53 3.75 -27.09
CA ILE A 9 -36.48 4.00 -25.63
C ILE A 9 -35.77 2.84 -24.89
N LEU A 10 -35.91 1.60 -25.38
CA LEU A 10 -35.24 0.43 -24.78
C LEU A 10 -33.71 0.46 -24.92
N VAL A 11 -33.18 1.07 -25.99
CA VAL A 11 -31.73 1.17 -26.23
C VAL A 11 -31.05 2.23 -25.35
N CYS A 12 -31.80 3.18 -24.79
CA CYS A 12 -31.22 4.25 -23.97
C CYS A 12 -31.01 3.84 -22.49
N LEU A 13 -31.73 2.83 -21.99
CA LEU A 13 -31.62 2.36 -20.59
C LEU A 13 -30.42 1.45 -20.32
N LEU A 14 -29.65 1.05 -21.34
CA LEU A 14 -28.44 0.24 -21.19
C LEU A 14 -27.16 1.06 -20.98
N LYS A 15 -27.28 2.36 -20.66
CA LYS A 15 -26.16 3.18 -20.15
C LYS A 15 -26.05 2.99 -18.63
N LEU A 16 -25.84 1.76 -18.18
CA LEU A 16 -25.45 1.50 -16.79
C LEU A 16 -24.13 2.22 -16.53
N PRO A 17 -24.03 3.08 -15.50
CA PRO A 17 -22.74 3.60 -15.07
C PRO A 17 -21.92 2.40 -14.61
N VAL A 18 -20.81 2.13 -15.29
CA VAL A 18 -19.77 1.24 -14.76
C VAL A 18 -19.38 1.86 -13.42
N LEU A 19 -19.75 1.21 -12.32
CA LEU A 19 -19.25 1.55 -11.00
C LEU A 19 -17.75 1.25 -11.04
N VAL A 20 -16.96 2.26 -11.40
CA VAL A 20 -15.52 2.25 -11.22
C VAL A 20 -15.34 2.27 -9.71
N PHE A 21 -15.21 1.08 -9.10
CA PHE A 21 -14.71 0.97 -7.74
C PHE A 21 -13.26 1.44 -7.78
N ALA A 22 -13.05 2.72 -7.50
CA ALA A 22 -11.71 3.23 -7.25
C ALA A 22 -11.14 2.38 -6.11
N ASN A 23 -10.07 1.64 -6.39
CA ASN A 23 -9.41 0.81 -5.40
C ASN A 23 -8.81 1.75 -4.35
N GLN A 24 -9.50 1.91 -3.22
CA GLN A 24 -9.09 2.86 -2.18
C GLN A 24 -8.07 2.21 -1.26
N LYS A 25 -7.02 2.96 -0.97
CA LYS A 25 -6.04 2.60 0.05
C LYS A 25 -6.66 2.94 1.41
N VAL A 26 -6.95 1.92 2.22
CA VAL A 26 -7.61 2.07 3.53
C VAL A 26 -6.59 1.92 4.64
N GLU A 27 -6.47 2.94 5.49
CA GLU A 27 -5.56 2.91 6.63
C GLU A 27 -6.07 1.98 7.73
N VAL A 28 -5.19 1.14 8.24
CA VAL A 28 -5.49 0.14 9.25
C VAL A 28 -5.26 0.72 10.64
N GLN A 29 -6.27 0.63 11.48
CA GLN A 29 -6.17 1.11 12.87
C GLN A 29 -5.21 0.24 13.68
N HIS A 30 -4.57 0.84 14.70
CA HIS A 30 -3.55 0.16 15.50
C HIS A 30 -4.02 -1.19 16.08
N TYR A 31 -5.23 -1.26 16.64
CA TYR A 31 -5.76 -2.50 17.21
C TYR A 31 -5.95 -3.60 16.15
N GLN A 32 -6.33 -3.23 14.92
CA GLN A 32 -6.48 -4.18 13.81
C GLN A 32 -5.11 -4.69 13.37
N ALA A 33 -4.11 -3.80 13.29
CA ALA A 33 -2.73 -4.17 13.01
C ALA A 33 -2.21 -5.21 14.02
N GLN A 34 -2.49 -5.03 15.31
CA GLN A 34 -2.11 -6.00 16.35
C GLN A 34 -2.76 -7.37 16.13
N LEU A 35 -4.02 -7.43 15.71
CA LEU A 35 -4.71 -8.69 15.40
C LEU A 35 -4.10 -9.39 14.17
N LEU A 36 -3.73 -8.63 13.15
CA LEU A 36 -3.08 -9.16 11.95
C LEU A 36 -1.70 -9.74 12.28
N VAL A 37 -0.92 -9.08 13.13
CA VAL A 37 0.36 -9.61 13.64
C VAL A 37 0.15 -10.88 14.46
N LYS A 38 -0.78 -10.86 15.42
CA LYS A 38 -1.08 -12.01 16.29
C LYS A 38 -1.56 -13.24 15.51
N SER A 39 -2.29 -13.02 14.40
CA SER A 39 -2.75 -14.11 13.53
C SER A 39 -1.71 -14.58 12.51
N GLY A 40 -0.53 -13.93 12.43
CA GLY A 40 0.52 -14.26 11.47
C GLY A 40 0.19 -13.85 10.03
N GLN A 41 -0.85 -13.03 9.82
CA GLN A 41 -1.20 -12.53 8.48
C GLN A 41 -0.21 -11.49 7.96
N ILE A 42 0.46 -10.77 8.87
CA ILE A 42 1.52 -9.81 8.56
C ILE A 42 2.67 -9.95 9.56
N LEU A 43 3.86 -9.52 9.15
CA LEU A 43 5.00 -9.31 10.03
C LEU A 43 4.71 -8.15 10.98
N SER A 44 5.36 -8.15 12.15
CA SER A 44 5.36 -6.97 13.02
C SER A 44 6.18 -5.83 12.41
N LEU A 45 5.89 -4.60 12.86
CA LEU A 45 6.69 -3.44 12.48
C LEU A 45 8.17 -3.63 12.88
N ASP A 46 8.45 -4.16 14.07
CA ASP A 46 9.82 -4.38 14.55
C ASP A 46 10.61 -5.32 13.62
N VAL A 47 10.02 -6.45 13.22
CA VAL A 47 10.65 -7.39 12.28
C VAL A 47 10.89 -6.72 10.93
N THR A 48 9.93 -5.94 10.46
CA THR A 48 10.03 -5.19 9.20
C THR A 48 11.17 -4.17 9.25
N LEU A 49 11.30 -3.41 10.34
CA LEU A 49 12.36 -2.42 10.52
C LEU A 49 13.76 -3.05 10.60
N VAL A 50 13.90 -4.23 11.21
CA VAL A 50 15.17 -4.98 11.18
C VAL A 50 15.57 -5.31 9.74
N GLY A 51 14.63 -5.75 8.90
CA GLY A 51 14.89 -6.00 7.48
C GLY A 51 15.27 -4.73 6.71
N ILE A 52 14.62 -3.60 7.00
CA ILE A 52 14.90 -2.32 6.33
C ILE A 52 16.34 -1.82 6.58
N LYS A 53 16.92 -2.07 7.76
CA LYS A 53 18.29 -1.63 8.07
C LYS A 53 19.34 -2.16 7.07
N ALA A 54 19.10 -3.34 6.49
CA ALA A 54 19.99 -3.93 5.49
C ALA A 54 19.98 -3.19 4.15
N ILE A 55 18.97 -2.35 3.88
CA ILE A 55 18.78 -1.66 2.60
C ILE A 55 18.75 -0.14 2.72
N CYS A 56 18.38 0.40 3.89
CA CYS A 56 18.26 1.83 4.10
C CYS A 56 18.60 2.20 5.55
N HIS A 57 19.78 2.77 5.75
CA HIS A 57 20.18 3.34 7.02
C HIS A 57 19.48 4.69 7.26
N GLY A 58 18.89 4.87 8.44
CA GLY A 58 18.30 6.13 8.87
C GLY A 58 17.42 6.00 10.11
N LYS A 59 16.74 7.09 10.46
CA LYS A 59 15.79 7.15 11.57
C LYS A 59 14.37 7.00 11.07
N LEU A 60 13.57 6.16 11.72
CA LEU A 60 12.13 6.09 11.49
C LEU A 60 11.48 7.42 11.83
N ILE A 61 10.70 7.97 10.89
CA ILE A 61 9.90 9.17 11.06
C ILE A 61 8.44 8.80 11.24
N ASP A 62 7.92 7.94 10.36
CA ASP A 62 6.53 7.51 10.41
C ASP A 62 6.35 6.09 9.84
N ALA A 63 5.27 5.43 10.24
CA ALA A 63 4.89 4.10 9.79
C ALA A 63 3.37 3.97 9.74
N HIS A 64 2.85 3.69 8.55
CA HIS A 64 1.44 3.40 8.33
C HIS A 64 1.26 1.99 7.80
N LEU A 65 0.11 1.38 8.11
CA LEU A 65 -0.32 0.11 7.55
C LEU A 65 -1.60 0.35 6.75
N TYR A 66 -1.64 -0.17 5.53
CA TYR A 66 -2.77 -0.03 4.63
C TYR A 66 -3.26 -1.38 4.10
N GLN A 67 -4.56 -1.47 3.86
CA GLN A 67 -5.13 -2.44 2.94
C GLN A 67 -5.27 -1.78 1.57
N TYR A 68 -4.71 -2.41 0.54
CA TYR A 68 -4.84 -1.95 -0.84
C TYR A 68 -4.91 -3.15 -1.79
N ASP A 69 -6.01 -3.24 -2.53
CA ASP A 69 -6.23 -4.30 -3.53
C ASP A 69 -5.99 -5.72 -2.97
N GLY A 70 -6.53 -5.99 -1.77
CA GLY A 70 -6.37 -7.26 -1.06
C GLY A 70 -4.99 -7.52 -0.45
N ASN A 71 -4.04 -6.59 -0.62
CA ASN A 71 -2.69 -6.67 -0.06
C ASN A 71 -2.56 -5.80 1.20
N TRP A 72 -1.71 -6.26 2.11
CA TRP A 72 -1.31 -5.50 3.30
C TRP A 72 0.01 -4.80 2.99
N LEU A 73 0.04 -3.47 3.12
CA LEU A 73 1.19 -2.65 2.75
C LEU A 73 1.66 -1.83 3.94
N TYR A 74 2.93 -1.96 4.30
CA TYR A 74 3.60 -0.98 5.14
C TYR A 74 4.09 0.19 4.27
N GLU A 75 3.84 1.40 4.73
CA GLU A 75 4.49 2.61 4.24
C GLU A 75 5.35 3.18 5.35
N ILE A 76 6.66 3.17 5.15
CA ILE A 76 7.66 3.52 6.16
C ILE A 76 8.42 4.74 5.67
N GLN A 77 8.45 5.79 6.47
CA GLN A 77 9.23 6.99 6.20
C GLN A 77 10.51 6.97 7.02
N ILE A 78 11.65 6.98 6.35
CA ILE A 78 12.98 7.00 6.97
C ILE A 78 13.65 8.33 6.65
N ARG A 79 14.20 9.01 7.66
CA ARG A 79 15.14 10.10 7.46
C ARG A 79 16.55 9.55 7.36
N ASN A 80 17.18 9.70 6.20
CA ASN A 80 18.56 9.27 5.98
C ASN A 80 19.57 10.20 6.71
N PRO A 81 20.85 9.82 6.79
CA PRO A 81 21.88 10.66 7.44
C PRO A 81 22.09 12.03 6.78
N ASN A 82 21.73 12.18 5.51
CA ASN A 82 21.79 13.45 4.79
C ASN A 82 20.59 14.38 5.14
N GLY A 83 19.66 13.91 5.98
CA GLY A 83 18.48 14.66 6.40
C GLY A 83 17.28 14.54 5.47
N GLU A 84 17.37 13.75 4.39
CA GLU A 84 16.29 13.55 3.43
C GLU A 84 15.30 12.50 3.92
N ILE A 85 14.01 12.67 3.61
CA ILE A 85 12.96 11.69 3.89
C ILE A 85 12.80 10.75 2.69
N VAL A 86 12.72 9.46 3.00
CA VAL A 86 12.63 8.38 2.04
C VAL A 86 11.42 7.51 2.37
N ASP A 87 10.50 7.38 1.42
CA ASP A 87 9.30 6.57 1.57
C ASP A 87 9.54 5.16 1.02
N LEU A 88 9.32 4.15 1.86
CA LEU A 88 9.46 2.74 1.53
C LEU A 88 8.10 2.06 1.61
N ILE A 89 7.66 1.44 0.52
CA ILE A 89 6.41 0.67 0.48
C ILE A 89 6.77 -0.82 0.45
N LEU A 90 6.36 -1.54 1.50
CA LEU A 90 6.66 -2.96 1.67
C LEU A 90 5.38 -3.79 1.74
N ASN A 91 5.43 -5.01 1.22
CA ASN A 91 4.40 -5.99 1.48
C ASN A 91 4.51 -6.43 2.96
N ALA A 92 3.48 -6.19 3.75
CA ALA A 92 3.49 -6.44 5.18
C ALA A 92 3.52 -7.95 5.52
N ARG A 93 3.21 -8.85 4.58
CA ARG A 93 3.27 -10.31 4.81
C ARG A 93 4.69 -10.85 4.82
N ASN A 94 5.59 -10.26 4.03
CA ASN A 94 6.94 -10.82 3.81
C ASN A 94 8.07 -9.78 3.91
N GLY A 95 7.75 -8.50 4.14
CA GLY A 95 8.73 -7.42 4.30
C GLY A 95 9.44 -7.01 3.01
N GLN A 96 9.01 -7.48 1.85
CA GLN A 96 9.64 -7.14 0.56
C GLN A 96 9.14 -5.80 0.03
N LEU A 97 10.02 -5.02 -0.59
CA LEU A 97 9.62 -3.82 -1.33
C LEU A 97 8.65 -4.18 -2.44
N THR A 98 7.55 -3.43 -2.55
CA THR A 98 6.57 -3.62 -3.62
C THR A 98 7.10 -3.16 -4.98
N ASN A 99 8.06 -2.23 -4.98
CA ASN A 99 8.75 -1.80 -6.18
C ASN A 99 10.25 -1.56 -5.90
N PRO A 100 11.08 -2.60 -6.00
CA PRO A 100 12.52 -2.48 -5.80
C PRO A 100 13.21 -1.51 -6.78
N ALA A 101 12.67 -1.35 -8.00
CA ALA A 101 13.21 -0.42 -8.98
C ALA A 101 12.96 1.06 -8.62
N LYS A 102 11.94 1.32 -7.78
CA LYS A 102 11.70 2.63 -7.17
C LYS A 102 12.46 2.82 -5.86
N MET A 103 13.34 1.89 -5.49
CA MET A 103 14.18 2.07 -4.31
C MET A 103 14.95 3.39 -4.47
N PRO A 104 14.78 4.34 -3.55
CA PRO A 104 15.39 5.64 -3.72
C PRO A 104 16.90 5.44 -3.71
N SER A 105 17.60 6.01 -4.70
CA SER A 105 19.07 6.05 -4.79
C SER A 105 19.74 6.64 -3.53
N ARG A 106 18.92 7.18 -2.63
CA ARG A 106 19.24 7.83 -1.36
C ARG A 106 19.22 6.88 -0.16
N CYS A 107 18.84 5.62 -0.35
CA CYS A 107 19.01 4.56 0.64
C CYS A 107 20.37 3.90 0.45
N ILE A 108 21.21 3.97 1.48
CA ILE A 108 22.49 3.26 1.56
C ILE A 108 22.33 2.25 2.70
N ALA A 109 22.71 0.99 2.46
CA ALA A 109 22.73 -0.03 3.50
C ALA A 109 23.63 0.41 4.67
N GLU A 110 23.29 0.01 5.90
CA GLU A 110 24.18 0.21 7.04
C GLU A 110 25.45 -0.65 6.83
N THR A 111 26.59 0.01 6.59
CA THR A 111 27.88 -0.68 6.54
C THR A 111 28.24 -1.09 7.97
N LEU A 112 28.21 -2.39 8.25
CA LEU A 112 28.69 -2.99 9.51
C LEU A 112 30.18 -2.73 9.73
#